data_AF-A0A9D8PMR9-F1
#
_entry.id   AF-A0A9D8PMR9-F1
#
_cell.length_a   1.000
_cell.length_b   1.000
_cell.length_c   1.000
_cell.angle_alpha   90.00
_cell.angle_beta   90.00
_cell.angle_gamma   90.00
#
_symmetry.space_group_name_H-M   'P 1'
#
loop_
_entity.id
_entity.type
_entity.pdbx_description
1 polymer ?
#
loop_
_entity_poly.entity_id
_entity_poly.type
_entity_poly.pdbx_seq_one_letter_code
_entity_poly.pdbx_strand_id
1 'polypeptide(L)'
;MDAKGRAQGGDSAHRFYISSPYLGLKEEREEAKELITRRNHAYGDSYGGSPDPLVETCQRDVRASDHYVLILGERYGTRRPEHDNKSVTELEFEEALEAGLSLHVFVLGFVSNSREGIERDPEAFAALEAFRRRVSDHCVPVDCSNQADGRSGRQVFSEAITALAANPPLK
;
A
#
# COMPACT_ATOMS: atom_id res chain seq x y z
N MET A 1 18.66 23.77 -40.52
CA MET A 1 19.34 24.09 -39.25
C MET A 1 18.43 23.63 -38.14
N ASP A 2 18.91 22.61 -37.45
CA ASP A 2 18.26 21.85 -36.39
C ASP A 2 18.08 22.62 -35.07
N ALA A 3 17.27 22.02 -34.20
CA ALA A 3 17.15 22.12 -32.72
C ALA A 3 15.71 22.52 -32.30
N LYS A 4 14.80 21.58 -32.00
CA LYS A 4 14.75 20.59 -30.90
C LYS A 4 14.50 21.24 -29.54
N GLY A 5 13.33 20.93 -28.96
CA GLY A 5 13.18 20.69 -27.53
C GLY A 5 12.67 21.85 -26.67
N ARG A 6 11.36 21.90 -26.44
CA ARG A 6 10.85 22.16 -25.09
C ARG A 6 10.30 20.84 -24.55
N ALA A 7 11.15 20.09 -23.85
CA ALA A 7 10.67 19.13 -22.88
C ALA A 7 10.02 19.95 -21.75
N GLN A 8 8.71 19.79 -21.56
CA GLN A 8 7.98 20.35 -20.42
C GLN A 8 7.69 19.22 -19.44
N GLY A 9 7.99 19.46 -18.16
CA GLY A 9 7.68 18.59 -17.01
C GLY A 9 8.91 17.89 -16.46
N GLY A 10 9.62 18.53 -15.54
CA GLY A 10 10.63 17.85 -14.72
C GLY A 10 9.93 16.89 -13.77
N ASP A 11 10.24 15.60 -13.93
CA ASP A 11 9.75 14.51 -13.09
C ASP A 11 10.24 14.76 -11.65
N SER A 12 9.37 15.30 -10.79
CA SER A 12 9.72 15.51 -9.39
C SER A 12 9.62 14.16 -8.70
N ALA A 13 10.74 13.64 -8.21
CA ALA A 13 10.74 12.35 -7.53
C ALA A 13 9.80 12.40 -6.30
N HIS A 14 8.78 11.55 -6.31
CA HIS A 14 7.85 11.40 -5.20
C HIS A 14 8.35 10.38 -4.17
N ARG A 15 7.88 10.50 -2.92
CA ARG A 15 8.06 9.49 -1.89
C ARG A 15 6.74 8.76 -1.60
N PHE A 16 6.78 7.43 -1.70
CA PHE A 16 5.65 6.55 -1.41
C PHE A 16 5.84 5.84 -0.07
N TYR A 17 4.82 5.78 0.77
CA TYR A 17 4.81 4.86 1.92
C TYR A 17 4.03 3.59 1.55
N ILE A 18 4.63 2.41 1.66
CA ILE A 18 4.03 1.13 1.28
C ILE A 18 3.63 0.34 2.52
N SER A 19 2.33 0.27 2.77
CA SER A 19 1.71 -0.42 3.90
C SER A 19 1.00 -1.72 3.49
N SER A 20 1.12 -2.75 4.33
CA SER A 20 0.45 -4.06 4.19
C SER A 20 0.72 -4.95 5.43
N PRO A 21 -0.08 -5.98 5.68
CA PRO A 21 0.33 -7.12 6.48
C PRO A 21 1.63 -7.79 5.98
N TYR A 22 2.46 -8.33 6.87
CA TYR A 22 3.76 -8.97 6.53
C TYR A 22 3.58 -10.37 5.99
N LEU A 23 2.78 -11.13 6.71
CA LEU A 23 2.50 -12.52 6.38
C LEU A 23 1.52 -12.57 5.21
N GLY A 24 1.91 -13.27 4.14
CA GLY A 24 1.08 -13.51 2.96
C GLY A 24 1.27 -12.57 1.78
N LEU A 25 1.90 -11.40 1.97
CA LEU A 25 1.97 -10.32 0.95
C LEU A 25 3.39 -9.82 0.66
N LYS A 26 4.40 -10.65 0.95
CA LYS A 26 5.80 -10.25 0.77
C LYS A 26 6.12 -9.96 -0.70
N GLU A 27 5.71 -10.85 -1.60
CA GLU A 27 6.00 -10.70 -3.02
C GLU A 27 5.34 -9.45 -3.60
N GLU A 28 4.09 -9.19 -3.23
CA GLU A 28 3.31 -8.06 -3.72
C GLU A 28 3.88 -6.73 -3.22
N ARG A 29 4.36 -6.70 -1.97
CA ARG A 29 5.09 -5.53 -1.45
C ARG A 29 6.41 -5.31 -2.18
N GLU A 30 7.22 -6.35 -2.37
CA GLU A 30 8.50 -6.22 -3.08
C GLU A 30 8.31 -5.78 -4.52
N GLU A 31 7.27 -6.28 -5.19
CA GLU A 31 6.86 -5.83 -6.52
C GLU A 31 6.51 -4.33 -6.51
N ALA A 32 5.73 -3.85 -5.53
CA ALA A 32 5.42 -2.43 -5.42
C ALA A 32 6.67 -1.57 -5.23
N LYS A 33 7.60 -1.98 -4.37
CA LYS A 33 8.89 -1.30 -4.16
C LYS A 33 9.69 -1.22 -5.45
N GLU A 34 9.79 -2.34 -6.17
CA GLU A 34 10.53 -2.41 -7.42
C GLU A 34 9.94 -1.48 -8.47
N LEU A 35 8.62 -1.52 -8.69
CA LEU A 35 7.94 -0.69 -9.69
C LEU A 35 8.02 0.80 -9.38
N ILE A 36 7.90 1.19 -8.11
CA ILE A 36 8.09 2.57 -7.65
C ILE A 36 9.54 3.03 -7.89
N THR A 37 10.52 2.20 -7.49
CA THR A 37 11.94 2.53 -7.64
C THR A 37 12.37 2.62 -9.10
N ARG A 38 11.83 1.77 -9.99
CA ARG A 38 12.06 1.82 -11.45
C ARG A 38 11.65 3.16 -12.08
N ARG A 39 10.80 3.94 -11.42
CA ARG A 39 10.39 5.30 -11.82
C ARG A 39 11.16 6.41 -11.10
N ASN A 40 12.28 6.08 -10.46
CA ASN A 40 13.12 7.00 -9.68
C ASN A 40 12.39 7.66 -8.50
N HIS A 41 11.33 7.04 -8.00
CA HIS A 41 10.66 7.47 -6.78
C HIS A 41 11.30 6.81 -5.55
N ALA A 42 11.22 7.49 -4.42
CA ALA A 42 11.64 6.93 -3.13
C ALA A 42 10.49 6.17 -2.48
N TYR A 43 10.80 5.23 -1.60
CA TYR A 43 9.80 4.58 -0.77
C TYR A 43 10.21 4.50 0.71
N GLY A 44 9.22 4.35 1.58
CA GLY A 44 9.36 3.90 2.97
C GLY A 44 8.38 2.74 3.24
N ASP A 45 8.71 1.88 4.18
CA ASP A 45 7.83 0.82 4.67
C ASP A 45 8.16 0.45 6.12
N SER A 46 7.30 -0.36 6.74
CA SER A 46 7.51 -0.86 8.10
C SER A 46 8.55 -1.99 8.23
N TYR A 47 9.15 -2.49 7.14
CA TYR A 47 10.02 -3.68 7.17
C TYR A 47 11.50 -3.36 7.20
N GLY A 48 11.89 -2.15 6.79
CA GLY A 48 13.30 -1.72 6.82
C GLY A 48 13.89 -1.46 8.21
N GLY A 49 13.07 -1.39 9.27
CA GLY A 49 13.51 -0.98 10.61
C GLY A 49 13.76 -2.10 11.62
N SER A 50 12.84 -3.07 11.74
CA SER A 50 12.83 -4.12 12.78
C SER A 50 11.74 -5.18 12.50
N PRO A 51 11.88 -6.44 12.96
CA PRO A 51 10.79 -7.43 12.98
C PRO A 51 9.56 -6.96 13.77
N ASP A 52 9.76 -6.02 14.68
CA ASP A 52 8.71 -5.37 15.47
C ASP A 52 8.81 -3.85 15.28
N PRO A 53 8.16 -3.29 14.24
CA PRO A 53 8.27 -1.87 13.92
C PRO A 53 7.59 -1.01 15.00
N LEU A 54 8.30 0.02 15.45
CA LEU A 54 7.78 1.03 16.35
C LEU A 54 6.73 1.88 15.63
N VAL A 55 5.53 1.97 16.20
CA VAL A 55 4.40 2.68 15.60
C VAL A 55 4.77 4.14 15.32
N GLU A 56 5.48 4.81 16.23
CA GLU A 56 5.88 6.21 16.05
C GLU A 56 6.86 6.40 14.89
N THR A 57 7.71 5.40 14.63
CA THR A 57 8.63 5.43 13.49
C THR A 57 7.85 5.29 12.18
N CYS A 58 6.92 4.34 12.12
CA CYS A 58 6.02 4.19 10.97
C CYS A 58 5.24 5.49 10.70
N GLN A 59 4.65 6.08 11.75
CA GLN A 59 3.85 7.29 11.62
C GLN A 59 4.67 8.48 11.08
N ARG A 60 5.88 8.67 11.61
CA ARG A 60 6.80 9.71 11.10
C ARG A 60 7.12 9.48 9.62
N ASP A 61 7.40 8.24 9.23
CA ASP A 61 7.78 7.91 7.87
C ASP A 61 6.59 8.02 6.89
N VAL A 62 5.36 7.74 7.35
CA VAL A 62 4.11 8.06 6.64
C VAL A 62 4.01 9.56 6.41
N ARG A 63 4.10 10.39 7.46
CA ARG A 63 4.01 11.86 7.35
C ARG A 63 5.06 12.47 6.43
N ALA A 64 6.22 11.83 6.28
CA ALA A 64 7.29 12.29 5.41
C ALA A 64 7.06 11.95 3.92
N SER A 65 5.98 11.25 3.57
CA SER A 65 5.69 10.77 2.22
C SER A 65 4.62 11.62 1.51
N ASP A 66 4.59 11.54 0.18
CA ASP A 66 3.61 12.24 -0.67
C ASP A 66 2.37 11.37 -0.92
N HIS A 67 2.61 10.07 -1.08
CA HIS A 67 1.61 9.06 -1.44
C HIS A 67 1.62 7.93 -0.43
N TYR A 68 0.43 7.43 -0.11
CA TYR A 68 0.25 6.26 0.73
C TYR A 68 -0.31 5.11 -0.10
N VAL A 69 0.42 4.00 -0.17
CA VAL A 69 0.04 2.77 -0.86
C VAL A 69 -0.35 1.74 0.18
N LEU A 70 -1.59 1.26 0.11
CA LEU A 70 -2.10 0.20 0.96
C LEU A 70 -2.40 -1.05 0.14
N ILE A 71 -1.78 -2.16 0.50
CA ILE A 71 -2.04 -3.47 -0.11
C ILE A 71 -2.80 -4.32 0.92
N LEU A 72 -4.08 -4.57 0.65
CA LEU A 72 -4.96 -5.36 1.52
C LEU A 72 -5.16 -6.76 0.94
N GLY A 73 -4.81 -7.77 1.74
CA GLY A 73 -5.16 -9.18 1.47
C GLY A 73 -6.22 -9.67 2.46
N GLU A 74 -6.09 -10.94 2.87
CA GLU A 74 -7.03 -11.62 3.78
C GLU A 74 -6.54 -11.69 5.23
N ARG A 75 -5.55 -10.87 5.60
CA ARG A 75 -5.00 -10.81 6.95
C ARG A 75 -5.11 -9.40 7.53
N TYR A 76 -5.47 -9.28 8.82
CA TYR A 76 -5.55 -7.98 9.48
C TYR A 76 -4.17 -7.36 9.77
N GLY A 77 -3.20 -8.20 10.12
CA GLY A 77 -1.82 -7.80 10.43
C GLY A 77 -1.47 -7.92 11.91
N THR A 78 -0.35 -7.33 12.30
CA THR A 78 0.15 -7.36 13.69
C THR A 78 -0.61 -6.34 14.53
N ARG A 79 -1.36 -6.80 15.53
CA ARG A 79 -2.12 -5.96 16.47
C ARG A 79 -1.19 -5.35 17.53
N ARG A 80 -1.51 -4.14 17.97
CA ARG A 80 -0.82 -3.41 19.03
C ARG A 80 -1.75 -3.21 20.22
N PRO A 81 -1.62 -4.00 21.31
CA PRO A 81 -2.47 -3.86 22.49
C PRO A 81 -2.50 -2.45 23.09
N GLU A 82 -1.38 -1.74 23.00
CA GLU A 82 -1.20 -0.35 23.44
C GLU A 82 -1.90 0.69 22.55
N HIS A 83 -2.43 0.29 21.39
CA HIS A 83 -3.18 1.12 20.46
C HIS A 83 -4.56 0.51 20.14
N ASP A 84 -5.35 0.25 21.17
CA ASP A 84 -6.71 -0.30 21.06
C ASP A 84 -6.80 -1.61 20.25
N ASN A 85 -5.74 -2.41 20.27
CA ASN A 85 -5.59 -3.64 19.46
C ASN A 85 -5.68 -3.43 17.94
N LYS A 86 -5.52 -2.20 17.43
CA LYS A 86 -5.44 -1.95 15.99
C LYS A 86 -4.19 -2.58 15.39
N SER A 87 -4.27 -2.97 14.12
CA SER A 87 -3.07 -3.44 13.41
C SER A 87 -2.13 -2.28 13.08
N VAL A 88 -0.83 -2.56 12.96
CA VAL A 88 0.15 -1.56 12.49
C VAL A 88 -0.28 -0.95 11.15
N THR A 89 -0.83 -1.77 10.24
CA THR A 89 -1.35 -1.32 8.94
C THR A 89 -2.53 -0.35 9.09
N GLU A 90 -3.46 -0.61 10.01
CA GLU A 90 -4.58 0.33 10.27
C GLU A 90 -4.06 1.64 10.87
N LEU A 91 -3.09 1.58 11.80
CA LEU A 91 -2.48 2.78 12.39
C LEU A 91 -1.73 3.62 11.34
N GLU A 92 -1.01 2.97 10.42
CA GLU A 92 -0.35 3.63 9.29
C GLU A 92 -1.38 4.31 8.35
N PHE A 93 -2.54 3.70 8.15
CA PHE A 93 -3.62 4.27 7.32
C PHE A 93 -4.28 5.48 8.00
N GLU A 94 -4.57 5.39 9.29
CA GLU A 94 -5.09 6.51 10.08
C GLU A 94 -4.14 7.71 10.02
N GLU A 95 -2.83 7.46 10.13
CA GLU A 95 -1.81 8.49 10.01
C GLU A 95 -1.78 9.12 8.60
N ALA A 96 -1.93 8.32 7.54
CA ALA A 96 -1.98 8.83 6.17
C ALA A 96 -3.21 9.72 5.94
N LEU A 97 -4.35 9.39 6.55
CA LEU A 97 -5.55 10.23 6.54
C LEU A 97 -5.31 11.56 7.25
N GLU A 98 -4.78 11.52 8.48
CA GLU A 98 -4.50 12.72 9.26
C GLU A 98 -3.51 13.66 8.55
N ALA A 99 -2.51 13.10 7.88
CA ALA A 99 -1.49 13.85 7.14
C ALA A 99 -1.95 14.30 5.72
N GLY A 100 -3.17 13.92 5.32
CA GLY A 100 -3.75 14.31 4.02
C GLY A 100 -2.95 13.79 2.82
N LEU A 101 -2.44 12.55 2.89
CA LEU A 101 -1.72 11.93 1.78
C LEU A 101 -2.70 11.46 0.69
N SER A 102 -2.21 11.41 -0.54
CA SER A 102 -2.93 10.75 -1.64
C SER A 102 -2.96 9.24 -1.39
N LEU A 103 -4.17 8.69 -1.20
CA LEU A 103 -4.38 7.27 -0.87
C LEU A 103 -4.52 6.42 -2.13
N HIS A 104 -3.73 5.35 -2.20
CA HIS A 104 -3.77 4.36 -3.28
C HIS A 104 -3.94 2.97 -2.70
N VAL A 105 -5.18 2.46 -2.74
CA VAL A 105 -5.54 1.22 -2.07
C VAL A 105 -5.80 0.10 -3.07
N PHE A 106 -5.17 -1.05 -2.85
CA PHE A 106 -5.29 -2.26 -3.66
C PHE A 106 -5.84 -3.38 -2.78
N VAL A 107 -7.01 -3.92 -3.13
CA VAL A 107 -7.61 -5.06 -2.44
C VAL A 107 -7.37 -6.31 -3.28
N LEU A 108 -6.53 -7.21 -2.79
CA LEU A 108 -6.13 -8.41 -3.52
C LEU A 108 -7.13 -9.53 -3.30
N GLY A 109 -7.59 -10.13 -4.41
CA GLY A 109 -8.32 -11.41 -4.40
C GLY A 109 -7.39 -12.63 -4.35
N PHE A 110 -6.11 -12.44 -3.99
CA PHE A 110 -5.07 -13.45 -3.93
C PHE A 110 -4.03 -13.08 -2.87
N VAL A 111 -3.21 -14.05 -2.46
CA VAL A 111 -2.04 -13.86 -1.60
C VAL A 111 -0.91 -14.76 -2.09
N SER A 112 0.34 -14.29 -2.03
CA SER A 112 1.52 -15.09 -2.44
C SER A 112 1.75 -16.29 -1.52
N ASN A 113 1.39 -16.17 -0.24
CA ASN A 113 1.46 -17.28 0.73
C ASN A 113 0.15 -17.45 1.50
N SER A 114 -0.71 -18.34 1.01
CA SER A 114 -2.02 -18.63 1.62
C SER A 114 -1.94 -19.30 2.99
N ARG A 115 -0.82 -19.94 3.35
CA ARG A 115 -0.65 -20.56 4.67
C ARG A 115 -0.63 -19.53 5.79
N GLU A 116 -0.08 -18.34 5.50
CA GLU A 116 0.16 -17.27 6.47
C GLU A 116 -0.71 -16.03 6.22
N GLY A 117 -1.17 -15.84 4.97
CA GLY A 117 -1.92 -14.66 4.52
C GLY A 117 -3.43 -14.69 4.76
N ILE A 118 -3.95 -15.76 5.34
CA ILE A 118 -5.38 -15.91 5.66
C ILE A 118 -5.58 -15.76 7.16
N GLU A 119 -6.44 -14.82 7.56
CA GLU A 119 -6.84 -14.66 8.96
C GLU A 119 -7.73 -15.82 9.41
N ARG A 120 -7.44 -16.34 10.60
CA ARG A 120 -8.20 -17.45 11.21
C ARG A 120 -8.76 -17.08 12.58
N ASP A 121 -8.24 -16.02 13.19
CA ASP A 121 -8.78 -15.47 14.42
C ASP A 121 -10.07 -14.69 14.12
N PRO A 122 -11.24 -15.08 14.66
CA PRO A 122 -12.51 -14.42 14.35
C PRO A 122 -12.53 -12.94 14.72
N GLU A 123 -11.85 -12.56 15.81
CA GLU A 123 -11.77 -11.16 16.23
C GLU A 123 -10.92 -10.33 15.26
N ALA A 124 -9.75 -10.83 14.86
CA ALA A 124 -8.93 -10.18 13.85
C ALA A 124 -9.62 -10.12 12.48
N PHE A 125 -10.38 -11.15 12.11
CA PHE A 125 -11.17 -11.15 10.87
C PHE A 125 -12.26 -10.07 10.92
N ALA A 126 -12.99 -9.95 12.03
CA ALA A 126 -13.97 -8.87 12.22
C ALA A 126 -13.31 -7.48 12.17
N ALA A 127 -12.11 -7.33 12.74
CA ALA A 127 -11.34 -6.09 12.67
C ALA A 127 -10.89 -5.77 11.22
N LEU A 128 -10.45 -6.77 10.45
CA LEU A 128 -10.13 -6.61 9.02
C LEU A 128 -11.34 -6.11 8.22
N GLU A 129 -12.52 -6.69 8.44
CA GLU A 129 -13.73 -6.28 7.74
C GLU A 129 -14.18 -4.86 8.15
N ALA A 130 -14.03 -4.50 9.43
CA ALA A 130 -14.25 -3.13 9.88
C ALA A 130 -13.26 -2.15 9.24
N PHE A 131 -11.99 -2.55 9.13
CA PHE A 131 -10.94 -1.74 8.49
C PHE A 131 -11.21 -1.54 6.99
N ARG A 132 -11.59 -2.59 6.26
CA ARG A 132 -11.98 -2.52 4.84
C ARG A 132 -13.16 -1.56 4.59
N ARG A 133 -14.16 -1.57 5.49
CA ARG A 133 -15.28 -0.60 5.44
C ARG A 133 -14.78 0.82 5.60
N ARG A 134 -13.96 1.08 6.63
CA ARG A 134 -13.41 2.41 6.87
C ARG A 134 -12.56 2.92 5.70
N VAL A 135 -11.73 2.06 5.13
CA VAL A 135 -10.95 2.36 3.92
C VAL A 135 -11.87 2.81 2.77
N SER A 136 -13.00 2.11 2.59
CA SER A 136 -13.98 2.41 1.56
C SER A 136 -14.77 3.71 1.82
N ASP A 137 -14.83 4.19 3.05
CA ASP A 137 -15.44 5.48 3.39
C ASP A 137 -14.56 6.68 2.94
N HIS A 138 -13.26 6.44 2.69
CA HIS A 138 -12.29 7.49 2.34
C HIS A 138 -11.79 7.43 0.89
N CYS A 139 -11.85 6.27 0.23
CA CYS A 139 -11.40 6.12 -1.16
C CYS A 139 -12.13 4.94 -1.84
N VAL A 140 -11.98 4.84 -3.16
CA VAL A 140 -12.44 3.68 -3.93
C VAL A 140 -11.24 2.76 -4.15
N PRO A 141 -11.15 1.59 -3.49
CA PRO A 141 -10.03 0.68 -3.70
C PRO A 141 -10.04 0.08 -5.11
N VAL A 142 -8.86 -0.21 -5.64
CA VAL A 142 -8.70 -1.04 -6.82
C VAL A 142 -8.95 -2.50 -6.42
N ASP A 143 -9.98 -3.12 -7.02
CA ASP A 143 -10.24 -4.55 -6.89
C ASP A 143 -9.26 -5.33 -7.77
N CYS A 144 -8.33 -6.04 -7.12
CA CYS A 144 -7.34 -6.91 -7.76
C CYS A 144 -7.75 -8.40 -7.61
N SER A 145 -9.04 -8.70 -7.82
CA SER A 145 -9.54 -10.05 -8.06
C SER A 145 -9.37 -10.47 -9.54
N ASN A 146 -9.62 -11.74 -9.85
CA ASN A 146 -9.63 -12.19 -11.24
C ASN A 146 -10.78 -11.53 -12.00
N GLN A 147 -10.46 -10.90 -13.13
CA GLN A 147 -11.39 -10.11 -13.91
C GLN A 147 -12.13 -10.98 -14.95
N ALA A 148 -13.35 -10.55 -15.32
CA ALA A 148 -14.15 -11.23 -16.33
C ALA A 148 -13.50 -11.23 -17.73
N ASP A 149 -12.56 -10.31 -17.98
CA ASP A 149 -11.79 -10.21 -19.22
C ASP A 149 -10.59 -11.19 -19.29
N GLY A 150 -10.41 -12.01 -18.26
CA GLY A 150 -9.36 -13.03 -18.19
C GLY A 150 -8.06 -12.56 -17.54
N ARG A 151 -7.94 -11.28 -17.16
CA ARG A 151 -6.80 -10.82 -16.35
C ARG A 151 -6.86 -11.43 -14.95
N SER A 152 -5.74 -11.96 -14.50
CA SER A 152 -5.56 -12.39 -13.12
C SER A 152 -5.49 -11.20 -12.17
N GLY A 153 -5.85 -11.41 -10.90
CA GLY A 153 -5.70 -10.38 -9.87
C GLY A 153 -4.28 -9.82 -9.77
N ARG A 154 -3.27 -10.68 -9.94
CA ARG A 154 -1.86 -10.27 -9.97
C ARG A 154 -1.58 -9.31 -11.13
N GLN A 155 -2.07 -9.61 -12.33
CA GLN A 155 -1.92 -8.69 -13.48
C GLN A 155 -2.57 -7.34 -13.22
N VAL A 156 -3.78 -7.31 -12.65
CA VAL A 156 -4.45 -6.05 -12.29
C VAL A 156 -3.62 -5.24 -11.30
N PHE A 157 -3.10 -5.88 -10.26
CA PHE A 157 -2.24 -5.24 -9.26
C PHE A 157 -0.97 -4.64 -9.91
N SER A 158 -0.24 -5.44 -10.70
CA SER A 158 0.99 -5.01 -11.39
C SER A 158 0.72 -3.83 -12.33
N GLU A 159 -0.35 -3.90 -13.12
CA GLU A 159 -0.76 -2.84 -14.05
C GLU A 159 -1.10 -1.55 -13.31
N ALA A 160 -1.85 -1.64 -12.22
CA ALA A 160 -2.32 -0.48 -11.46
C ALA A 160 -1.18 0.22 -10.71
N ILE A 161 -0.27 -0.53 -10.06
CA ILE A 161 0.93 0.06 -9.45
C ILE A 161 1.86 0.67 -10.51
N THR A 162 2.02 0.02 -11.66
CA THR A 162 2.82 0.56 -12.76
C THR A 162 2.25 1.88 -13.27
N ALA A 163 0.93 1.97 -13.42
CA ALA A 163 0.25 3.19 -13.84
C ALA A 163 0.40 4.31 -12.79
N LEU A 164 0.24 3.98 -11.51
CA LEU A 164 0.43 4.90 -10.40
C LEU A 164 1.87 5.46 -10.38
N ALA A 165 2.87 4.60 -10.42
CA ALA A 165 4.27 5.02 -10.42
C ALA A 165 4.66 5.79 -11.69
N ALA A 166 3.97 5.57 -12.81
CA ALA A 166 4.21 6.31 -14.05
C ALA A 166 3.64 7.73 -14.03
N ASN A 167 2.50 7.93 -13.35
CA ASN A 167 1.81 9.22 -13.28
C ASN A 167 1.22 9.43 -11.88
N PRO A 168 2.05 9.69 -10.85
CA PRO A 168 1.55 9.97 -9.52
C PRO A 168 0.70 11.25 -9.55
N PRO A 169 -0.50 11.28 -8.93
CA PRO A 169 -1.28 12.51 -8.86
C PRO A 169 -0.53 13.57 -8.05
N LEU A 170 -0.80 14.86 -8.34
CA LEU A 170 -0.29 15.93 -7.50
C LEU A 170 -1.03 15.95 -6.17
N LYS A 171 -0.32 16.25 -5.08
CA LYS A 171 -0.88 16.45 -3.74
C LYS A 171 -1.61 17.79 -3.66
#